data_AF-A0A3S1HAV7-F1
#
_entry.id   AF-A0A3S1HAV7-F1
#
_cell.length_a   1.000
_cell.length_b   1.000
_cell.length_c   1.000
_cell.angle_alpha   90.00
_cell.angle_beta   90.00
_cell.angle_gamma   90.00
#
_symmetry.space_group_name_H-M   'P 1'
#
loop_
_entity.id
_entity.type
_entity.pdbx_description
1 polymer ?
#
loop_
_entity_poly.entity_id
_entity_poly.type
_entity_poly.pdbx_seq_one_letter_code
_entity_poly.pdbx_strand_id
1 'polypeptide(L)'
;MTALTPNSAKSFILDNTALMAPSHVPEVLLHLADEAHDLWQRTEDELVEIGLPPPFWAFAWAGGQGLARYILDNPSDVQGKRVLDFASGSGLVAIAAAKAGAAE
;
A
#
# COMPACT_ATOMS: atom_id res chain seq x y z
N MET A 1 -26.00 6.73 -4.27
CA MET A 1 -24.80 5.86 -4.24
C MET A 1 -24.76 5.15 -2.91
N THR A 2 -24.58 3.82 -2.89
CA THR A 2 -24.52 3.03 -1.66
C THR A 2 -23.06 3.02 -1.17
N ALA A 3 -22.83 3.47 0.06
CA ALA A 3 -21.49 3.45 0.65
C ALA A 3 -20.95 2.00 0.69
N LEU A 4 -19.64 1.85 0.47
CA LEU A 4 -18.97 0.56 0.66
C LEU A 4 -19.15 0.11 2.12
N THR A 5 -19.67 -1.09 2.30
CA THR A 5 -19.61 -1.84 3.57
C THR A 5 -18.27 -2.54 3.68
N PRO A 6 -17.83 -2.98 4.88
CA PRO A 6 -16.59 -3.75 5.03
C PRO A 6 -16.50 -4.98 4.11
N ASN A 7 -17.61 -5.71 3.95
CA ASN A 7 -17.67 -6.89 3.08
C ASN A 7 -17.53 -6.52 1.59
N SER A 8 -18.25 -5.49 1.14
CA SER A 8 -18.15 -5.03 -0.24
C SER A 8 -16.80 -4.37 -0.55
N ALA A 9 -16.18 -3.72 0.43
CA ALA A 9 -14.83 -3.16 0.30
C ALA A 9 -13.77 -4.26 0.12
N LYS A 10 -13.88 -5.37 0.86
CA LYS A 10 -12.97 -6.52 0.67
C LYS A 10 -13.07 -7.09 -0.74
N SER A 11 -14.28 -7.36 -1.23
CA SER A 11 -14.48 -7.84 -2.60
C SER A 11 -13.92 -6.85 -3.61
N PHE A 12 -14.23 -5.56 -3.47
CA PHE A 12 -13.68 -4.50 -4.33
C PHE A 12 -12.15 -4.52 -4.39
N ILE A 13 -11.46 -4.62 -3.25
CA ILE A 13 -9.99 -4.68 -3.22
C ILE A 13 -9.49 -5.92 -3.97
N LEU A 14 -10.04 -7.11 -3.66
CA LEU A 14 -9.60 -8.37 -4.28
C LEU A 14 -9.89 -8.43 -5.78
N ASP A 15 -11.00 -7.85 -6.23
CA ASP A 15 -11.40 -7.85 -7.63
C ASP A 15 -10.56 -6.86 -8.47
N ASN A 16 -9.95 -5.85 -7.84
CA ASN A 16 -9.21 -4.78 -8.50
C ASN A 16 -7.70 -4.77 -8.19
N THR A 17 -7.19 -5.78 -7.46
CA THR A 17 -5.76 -5.91 -7.14
C THR A 17 -5.31 -7.36 -7.22
N ALA A 18 -4.01 -7.56 -7.44
CA ALA A 18 -3.36 -8.85 -7.33
C ALA A 18 -2.34 -8.84 -6.18
N LEU A 19 -2.05 -10.04 -5.63
CA LEU A 19 -0.91 -10.18 -4.73
C LEU A 19 0.38 -10.05 -5.53
N MET A 20 1.14 -8.99 -5.25
CA MET A 20 2.37 -8.64 -5.96
C MET A 20 3.45 -8.25 -4.96
N ALA A 21 4.70 -8.48 -5.34
CA ALA A 21 5.86 -8.00 -4.61
C ALA A 21 6.41 -6.74 -5.32
N PRO A 22 6.57 -5.59 -4.63
CA PRO A 22 7.21 -4.42 -5.21
C PRO A 22 8.65 -4.73 -5.64
N SER A 23 9.09 -4.20 -6.78
CA SER A 23 10.38 -4.52 -7.42
C SER A 23 11.58 -4.32 -6.50
N HIS A 24 11.53 -3.31 -5.63
CA HIS A 24 12.64 -2.99 -4.71
C HIS A 24 12.46 -3.58 -3.30
N VAL A 25 11.33 -4.24 -3.02
CA VAL A 25 11.03 -4.85 -1.72
C VAL A 25 10.35 -6.22 -1.91
N PRO A 26 11.05 -7.21 -2.53
CA PRO A 26 10.45 -8.50 -2.88
C PRO A 26 10.05 -9.36 -1.67
N GLU A 27 10.48 -9.03 -0.46
CA GLU A 27 10.18 -9.74 0.80
C GLU A 27 8.77 -9.43 1.35
N VAL A 28 8.06 -8.49 0.73
CA VAL A 28 6.73 -8.03 1.11
C VAL A 28 5.75 -8.26 -0.04
N LEU A 29 4.68 -9.01 0.23
CA LEU A 29 3.55 -9.15 -0.68
C LEU A 29 2.43 -8.20 -0.26
N LEU A 30 1.88 -7.49 -1.24
CA LEU A 30 0.76 -6.56 -1.07
C LEU A 30 -0.30 -6.82 -2.13
N HIS A 31 -1.54 -6.48 -1.81
CA HIS A 31 -2.60 -6.34 -2.80
C HIS A 31 -2.40 -5.01 -3.55
N LEU A 32 -1.84 -5.08 -4.75
CA LEU A 32 -1.54 -3.92 -5.60
C LEU A 32 -2.33 -4.00 -6.90
N ALA A 33 -2.68 -2.84 -7.45
CA ALA A 33 -3.18 -2.77 -8.82
C ALA A 33 -2.00 -3.01 -9.79
N ASP A 34 -2.19 -3.86 -10.79
CA ASP A 34 -1.23 -4.03 -11.89
C ASP A 34 -1.14 -2.72 -12.70
N GLU A 35 -0.01 -2.46 -13.35
CA GLU A 35 0.39 -1.15 -13.91
C GLU A 35 -0.79 -0.31 -14.40
N ALA A 36 -1.24 0.62 -13.54
CA ALA A 36 -1.84 1.93 -13.75
C ALA A 36 -2.63 2.24 -15.05
N HIS A 37 -3.17 1.27 -15.79
CA HIS A 37 -3.93 1.53 -17.00
C HIS A 37 -5.42 1.43 -16.73
N ASP A 38 -5.97 0.34 -16.21
CA ASP A 38 -7.45 0.28 -16.05
C ASP A 38 -7.98 1.07 -14.85
N LEU A 39 -7.21 1.23 -13.76
CA LEU A 39 -7.64 1.99 -12.58
C LEU A 39 -7.30 3.49 -12.66
N TRP A 40 -6.32 3.86 -13.49
CA TRP A 40 -5.78 5.22 -13.65
C TRP A 40 -6.25 5.88 -14.96
N GLN A 41 -6.61 5.10 -16.00
CA GLN A 41 -7.29 5.62 -17.21
C GLN A 41 -8.75 5.97 -16.96
N ARG A 42 -9.36 5.44 -15.88
CA ARG A 42 -10.52 6.09 -15.29
C ARG A 42 -9.97 7.39 -14.70
N THR A 43 -10.14 8.47 -15.45
CA THR A 43 -9.65 9.80 -15.11
C THR A 43 -9.96 10.10 -13.63
N GLU A 44 -9.15 10.94 -12.98
CA GLU A 44 -9.49 11.46 -11.64
C GLU A 44 -10.96 11.92 -11.58
N ASP A 45 -11.49 12.43 -12.69
CA ASP A 45 -12.90 12.78 -12.88
C ASP A 45 -13.87 11.58 -12.80
N GLU A 46 -13.56 10.42 -13.40
CA GLU A 46 -14.38 9.20 -13.29
C GLU A 46 -14.34 8.57 -11.89
N LEU A 47 -13.18 8.60 -11.22
CA LEU A 47 -13.04 8.15 -9.83
C LEU A 47 -13.79 9.08 -8.87
N VAL A 48 -13.76 10.38 -9.13
CA VAL A 48 -14.55 11.39 -8.41
C VAL A 48 -16.05 11.21 -8.69
N GLU A 49 -16.47 10.90 -9.92
CA GLU A 49 -17.86 10.64 -10.29
C GLU A 49 -18.45 9.42 -9.57
N ILE A 50 -17.65 8.39 -9.28
CA ILE A 50 -18.05 7.23 -8.47
C ILE A 50 -17.76 7.41 -6.97
N GLY A 51 -17.26 8.57 -6.55
CA GLY A 51 -17.03 8.94 -5.15
C GLY A 51 -15.84 8.24 -4.49
N LEU A 52 -14.88 7.72 -5.27
CA LEU A 52 -13.66 7.10 -4.75
C LEU A 52 -12.49 8.10 -4.76
N PRO A 53 -11.89 8.41 -3.59
CA PRO A 53 -10.64 9.16 -3.57
C PRO A 53 -9.53 8.34 -4.24
N PRO A 54 -8.46 8.98 -4.74
CA PRO A 54 -7.33 8.29 -5.35
C PRO A 54 -6.84 7.13 -4.45
N PRO A 55 -6.74 5.89 -4.96
CA PRO A 55 -6.50 4.72 -4.13
C PRO A 55 -5.00 4.61 -3.77
N PHE A 56 -4.52 5.51 -2.91
CA PHE A 56 -3.11 5.56 -2.47
C PHE A 56 -2.63 4.23 -1.87
N TRP A 57 -3.55 3.42 -1.36
CA TRP A 57 -3.32 2.07 -0.83
C TRP A 57 -3.01 1.02 -1.90
N ALA A 58 -3.43 1.22 -3.15
CA ALA A 58 -3.31 0.22 -4.22
C ALA A 58 -1.93 0.20 -4.89
N PHE A 59 -1.01 1.08 -4.50
CA PHE A 59 0.28 1.27 -5.17
C PHE A 59 1.46 1.25 -4.20
N ALA A 60 2.56 0.64 -4.64
CA ALA A 60 3.86 0.73 -3.99
C ALA A 60 4.65 1.91 -4.56
N TRP A 61 4.37 3.12 -4.06
CA TRP A 61 5.03 4.36 -4.52
C TRP A 61 6.55 4.29 -4.35
N ALA A 62 7.29 4.87 -5.30
CA ALA A 62 8.75 4.81 -5.34
C ALA A 62 9.42 5.26 -4.02
N GLY A 63 8.92 6.36 -3.42
CA GLY A 63 9.43 6.84 -2.13
C GLY A 63 9.23 5.85 -0.99
N GLY A 64 8.06 5.20 -0.92
CA GLY A 64 7.78 4.16 0.06
C GLY A 64 8.65 2.92 -0.14
N GLN A 65 8.88 2.51 -1.39
CA GLN A 65 9.79 1.40 -1.71
C GLN A 65 11.24 1.70 -1.27
N GLY A 66 11.74 2.92 -1.51
CA GLY A 66 13.08 3.32 -1.06
C GLY A 66 13.24 3.30 0.46
N LEU A 67 12.27 3.85 1.19
CA LEU A 67 12.29 3.87 2.66
C LEU A 67 12.14 2.46 3.25
N ALA A 68 11.24 1.64 2.70
CA ALA A 68 11.08 0.26 3.12
C ALA A 68 12.36 -0.57 2.92
N ARG A 69 13.01 -0.43 1.75
CA ARG A 69 14.30 -1.07 1.49
C ARG A 69 15.36 -0.63 2.50
N TYR A 70 15.47 0.66 2.77
CA TYR A 70 16.40 1.20 3.76
C TYR A 70 16.17 0.59 5.16
N ILE A 71 14.92 0.52 5.63
CA ILE A 71 14.59 -0.04 6.96
C ILE A 71 14.96 -1.52 7.04
N LEU A 72 14.65 -2.31 6.00
CA LEU A 72 14.98 -3.73 5.98
C LEU A 72 16.50 -3.98 5.95
N ASP A 73 17.27 -3.11 5.30
CA ASP A 73 18.73 -3.18 5.27
C ASP A 73 19.39 -2.64 6.56
N ASN A 74 18.66 -1.83 7.35
CA ASN A 74 19.14 -1.20 8.58
C ASN A 74 18.19 -1.46 9.77
N PRO A 75 18.01 -2.72 10.22
CA PRO A 75 17.01 -3.05 11.25
C PRO A 75 17.21 -2.30 12.57
N SER A 76 18.47 -2.00 12.93
CA SER A 76 18.82 -1.27 14.16
C SER A 76 18.14 0.10 14.30
N ASP A 77 17.71 0.68 13.18
CA ASP A 77 17.04 1.98 13.17
C ASP A 77 15.62 1.89 13.75
N VAL A 78 14.98 0.72 13.71
CA VAL A 78 13.60 0.52 14.18
C VAL A 78 13.44 -0.61 15.20
N GLN A 79 14.41 -1.52 15.32
CA GLN A 79 14.31 -2.70 16.16
C GLN A 79 14.03 -2.34 17.64
N GLY A 80 12.99 -2.93 18.21
CA GLY A 80 12.55 -2.71 19.58
C GLY A 80 11.93 -1.33 19.85
N LYS A 81 11.73 -0.50 18.81
CA LYS A 81 11.16 0.85 18.94
C LYS A 81 9.68 0.86 18.57
N ARG A 82 8.98 1.89 19.06
CA ARG A 82 7.62 2.25 18.68
C ARG A 82 7.66 3.07 17.39
N VAL A 83 6.99 2.66 16.33
CA VAL A 83 7.06 3.27 15.00
C VAL A 83 5.68 3.69 14.51
N LEU A 84 5.55 4.95 14.09
CA LEU A 84 4.34 5.46 13.42
C LEU A 84 4.65 5.71 11.94
N ASP A 85 3.98 4.97 11.06
CA ASP A 85 3.97 5.22 9.62
C ASP A 85 2.82 6.18 9.27
N PHE A 86 3.13 7.48 9.22
CA PHE A 86 2.14 8.51 8.91
C PHE A 86 1.92 8.61 7.40
N ALA A 87 0.64 8.70 6.98
CA ALA A 87 0.24 8.66 5.58
C ALA A 87 0.78 7.42 4.85
N SER A 88 0.60 6.25 5.47
CA SER A 88 1.21 4.97 5.09
C SER A 88 0.87 4.43 3.70
N GLY A 89 -0.13 4.99 3.02
CA GLY A 89 -0.53 4.56 1.67
C GLY A 89 -0.87 3.07 1.64
N SER A 90 -0.07 2.28 0.91
CA SER A 90 -0.19 0.81 0.84
C SER A 90 0.26 0.08 2.10
N GLY A 91 0.81 0.78 3.09
CA GLY A 91 1.34 0.20 4.33
C GLY A 91 2.70 -0.49 4.16
N LEU A 92 3.33 -0.39 2.99
CA LEU A 92 4.61 -1.04 2.69
C LEU A 92 5.69 -0.73 3.73
N VAL A 93 5.81 0.54 4.14
CA VAL A 93 6.84 1.00 5.08
C VAL A 93 6.55 0.49 6.50
N ALA A 94 5.30 0.57 6.97
CA ALA A 94 4.88 -0.03 8.24
C ALA A 94 5.19 -1.54 8.29
N ILE A 95 4.88 -2.28 7.23
CA ILE A 95 5.16 -3.72 7.15
C ILE A 95 6.67 -3.99 7.17
N ALA A 96 7.47 -3.17 6.48
CA ALA A 96 8.92 -3.26 6.51
C ALA A 96 9.47 -3.02 7.94
N ALA A 97 8.96 -2.00 8.65
CA ALA A 97 9.34 -1.72 10.03
C ALA A 97 8.99 -2.88 10.99
N ALA A 98 7.79 -3.44 10.86
CA ALA A 98 7.39 -4.61 11.63
C ALA A 98 8.28 -5.82 11.34
N LYS A 99 8.61 -6.09 10.07
CA LYS A 99 9.54 -7.17 9.67
C LYS A 99 10.96 -6.94 10.17
N ALA A 100 11.41 -5.67 10.27
CA ALA A 100 12.70 -5.28 10.83
C ALA A 100 12.73 -5.28 12.37
N GLY A 101 11.62 -5.63 13.04
CA GLY A 101 11.57 -5.84 14.48
C GLY A 101 11.12 -4.62 15.30
N ALA A 102 10.39 -3.67 14.72
CA ALA A 102 9.66 -2.67 15.49
C ALA A 102 8.73 -3.34 16.53
N ALA A 103 8.59 -2.72 17.70
CA ALA A 103 7.87 -3.28 18.84
C ALA A 103 6.36 -3.00 18.80
N GLU A 104 5.96 -1.83 18.27
CA GLU A 104 4.56 -1.42 18.07
C GLU A 104 4.46 -0.34 16.99
#